data_AF-A0A7J6RBN9-F1
#
_entry.id   AF-A0A7J6RBN9-F1
#
_cell.length_a   1.000
_cell.length_b   1.000
_cell.length_c   1.000
_cell.angle_alpha   90.00
_cell.angle_beta   90.00
_cell.angle_gamma   90.00
#
_symmetry.space_group_name_H-M   'P 1'
#
loop_
_entity.id
_entity.type
_entity.pdbx_description
1 polymer ?
#
loop_
_entity_poly.entity_id
_entity_poly.type
_entity_poly.pdbx_seq_one_letter_code
_entity_poly.pdbx_strand_id
1 'polypeptide(L)'
;MHVEEQVKEIEAAKEVYSGRSVSRALLDSGIYGPDVTLVHCTHTSVEDMHEHTAKGTNICICPATEGCLADGFPDLSRLRPEDGQVCIGSDCNSRIDTLEELRWLEYAHRLRTQRRGVLITDTLPAKGTQEESRLATLLLGVATEGGARSLGLANVGRIAAGCLADVSLVNLDHPALASLGGDIRDALAPALVFGLSANEAVCASAVGGRWRITPSGVAVSSVEFLNRPLKVEHHVILQKGVLPEDPSDALALARAFIDSASPSGYEKSMGEVISERLAQTGWEVETFEVAPQANNPDGPIRQNVFAYRPGCRDSVEVLFNTHLDTVPPHFDSYIDKDPSNGRQRLRGRGACDTKSLSASMIIAGDNLVKAGLGSKVGFLFVVSEETDHSGMTEANGQVGHLLPSLKYVVVGEPTAGKVMVNQKGVVKIRLTAKGVAAHSGYPHLGQSAIHTLVDVLQRVVTYPWPTDAVLGDTDVNIGRIEGGQADNALAERCRATLMFRVTESSARIIEVVEDLCANAIGASVESEVITRNEPVDMRYVQELVKGYPFGVAAFNTDISFFALTLERRGAKAVLFGLGDICDAHCEREYIYVEDLPKCVAAYEDIAKQFLKM
;
A
#
# COMPACT_ATOMS: atom_id res chain seq x y z
N MET A 1 -26.48 -34.76 -12.28
CA MET A 1 -27.70 -35.53 -12.62
C MET A 1 -28.89 -34.65 -12.31
N HIS A 2 -29.82 -34.44 -13.24
CA HIS A 2 -31.09 -33.78 -12.90
C HIS A 2 -31.88 -34.72 -12.00
N VAL A 3 -32.35 -34.21 -10.86
CA VAL A 3 -33.04 -35.02 -9.86
C VAL A 3 -34.22 -34.23 -9.31
N GLU A 4 -35.41 -34.79 -9.47
CA GLU A 4 -36.63 -34.36 -8.77
C GLU A 4 -36.97 -32.87 -9.00
N GLU A 5 -36.77 -32.43 -10.23
CA GLU A 5 -37.14 -31.10 -10.73
C GLU A 5 -38.65 -31.00 -10.91
N GLN A 6 -39.28 -32.04 -11.46
CA GLN A 6 -40.71 -32.07 -11.80
C GLN A 6 -41.47 -33.10 -10.96
N VAL A 7 -42.65 -32.73 -10.43
CA VAL A 7 -43.52 -33.66 -9.69
C VAL A 7 -43.85 -34.92 -10.49
N LYS A 8 -44.05 -34.80 -11.82
CA LYS A 8 -44.33 -35.95 -12.69
C LYS A 8 -43.18 -36.96 -12.76
N GLU A 9 -41.93 -36.49 -12.71
CA GLU A 9 -40.74 -37.34 -12.67
C GLU A 9 -40.71 -38.16 -11.38
N ILE A 10 -41.03 -37.52 -10.25
CA ILE A 10 -41.08 -38.16 -8.93
C ILE A 10 -42.15 -39.25 -8.88
N GLU A 11 -43.36 -38.96 -9.36
CA GLU A 11 -44.45 -39.94 -9.33
C GLU A 11 -44.14 -41.15 -10.22
N ALA A 12 -43.59 -40.91 -11.42
CA ALA A 12 -43.11 -42.00 -12.28
C ALA A 12 -41.98 -42.83 -11.63
N ALA A 13 -41.05 -42.18 -10.93
CA ALA A 13 -39.99 -42.87 -10.20
C ALA A 13 -40.55 -43.74 -9.06
N LYS A 14 -41.52 -43.23 -8.30
CA LYS A 14 -42.16 -43.99 -7.21
C LYS A 14 -42.87 -45.24 -7.72
N GLU A 15 -43.51 -45.19 -8.89
CA GLU A 15 -44.14 -46.36 -9.52
C GLU A 15 -43.12 -47.46 -9.83
N VAL A 16 -41.92 -47.08 -10.30
CA VAL A 16 -40.85 -48.03 -10.68
C VAL A 16 -40.05 -48.52 -9.47
N TYR A 17 -39.74 -47.65 -8.52
CA TYR A 17 -38.81 -47.93 -7.42
C TYR A 17 -39.50 -48.30 -6.09
N SER A 18 -40.68 -48.93 -6.17
CA SER A 18 -41.43 -49.42 -5.00
C SER A 18 -41.73 -48.31 -3.97
N GLY A 19 -42.19 -47.15 -4.45
CA GLY A 19 -42.55 -45.99 -3.63
C GLY A 19 -41.39 -45.07 -3.24
N ARG A 20 -40.16 -45.36 -3.69
CA ARG A 20 -38.99 -44.48 -3.46
C ARG A 20 -38.92 -43.35 -4.49
N SER A 21 -38.45 -42.20 -4.04
CA SER A 21 -38.08 -41.09 -4.92
C SER A 21 -36.72 -41.37 -5.60
N VAL A 22 -36.34 -40.56 -6.59
CA VAL A 22 -35.07 -40.74 -7.33
C VAL A 22 -33.88 -40.53 -6.38
N SER A 23 -33.91 -39.47 -5.58
CA SER A 23 -32.85 -39.15 -4.61
C SER A 23 -32.65 -40.28 -3.58
N ARG A 24 -33.74 -40.87 -3.08
CA ARG A 24 -33.70 -42.02 -2.17
C ARG A 24 -33.16 -43.27 -2.85
N ALA A 25 -33.56 -43.53 -4.10
CA ALA A 25 -33.05 -44.66 -4.86
C ALA A 25 -31.54 -44.55 -5.11
N LEU A 26 -31.01 -43.35 -5.34
CA LEU A 26 -29.56 -43.11 -5.47
C LEU A 26 -28.82 -43.42 -4.16
N LEU A 27 -29.34 -42.98 -3.01
CA LEU A 27 -28.77 -43.28 -1.69
C LEU A 27 -28.73 -44.79 -1.41
N ASP A 28 -29.85 -45.47 -1.64
CA ASP A 28 -29.99 -46.92 -1.42
C ASP A 28 -29.07 -47.73 -2.35
N SER A 29 -28.78 -47.20 -3.55
CA SER A 29 -27.91 -47.84 -4.54
C SER A 29 -26.42 -47.53 -4.35
N GLY A 30 -26.05 -46.71 -3.38
CA GLY A 30 -24.66 -46.33 -3.15
C GLY A 30 -24.12 -45.26 -4.11
N ILE A 31 -24.98 -44.54 -4.81
CA ILE A 31 -24.58 -43.49 -5.76
C ILE A 31 -24.59 -42.14 -5.05
N TYR A 32 -23.45 -41.82 -4.44
CA TYR A 32 -23.17 -40.57 -3.73
C TYR A 32 -21.66 -40.35 -3.66
N GLY A 33 -21.23 -39.16 -3.24
CA GLY A 33 -19.81 -38.83 -3.05
C GLY A 33 -19.39 -37.56 -3.78
N PRO A 34 -18.11 -37.18 -3.65
CA PRO A 34 -17.60 -35.87 -4.11
C PRO A 34 -17.71 -35.66 -5.63
N ASP A 35 -17.76 -36.75 -6.40
CA ASP A 35 -17.87 -36.71 -7.86
C ASP A 35 -19.33 -36.73 -8.35
N VAL A 36 -20.30 -36.69 -7.44
CA VAL A 36 -21.73 -36.71 -7.75
C VAL A 36 -22.31 -35.32 -7.48
N THR A 37 -22.99 -34.78 -8.49
CA THR A 37 -23.77 -33.53 -8.37
C THR A 37 -25.22 -33.80 -8.71
N LEU A 38 -26.13 -33.52 -7.79
CA LEU A 38 -27.57 -33.53 -8.02
C LEU A 38 -28.00 -32.12 -8.41
N VAL A 39 -28.70 -31.98 -9.54
CA VAL A 39 -29.11 -30.71 -10.13
C VAL A 39 -30.61 -30.55 -9.91
N HIS A 40 -31.03 -29.31 -9.63
CA HIS A 40 -32.38 -28.87 -9.27
C HIS A 40 -32.77 -29.25 -7.84
N CYS A 41 -32.99 -30.53 -7.55
CA CYS A 41 -33.47 -30.98 -6.24
C CYS A 41 -34.73 -30.23 -5.73
N THR A 42 -35.50 -29.64 -6.64
CA THR A 42 -36.62 -28.71 -6.36
C THR A 42 -37.64 -29.31 -5.40
N HIS A 43 -37.90 -30.61 -5.56
CA HIS A 43 -38.84 -31.37 -4.76
C HIS A 43 -38.18 -32.48 -3.93
N THR A 44 -36.85 -32.49 -3.83
CA THR A 44 -36.15 -33.45 -2.98
C THR A 44 -36.45 -33.17 -1.51
N SER A 45 -36.66 -34.24 -0.73
CA SER A 45 -36.88 -34.10 0.71
C SER A 45 -35.65 -33.49 1.40
N VAL A 46 -35.89 -32.70 2.44
CA VAL A 46 -34.80 -32.09 3.21
C VAL A 46 -33.91 -33.16 3.85
N GLU A 47 -34.52 -34.26 4.29
CA GLU A 47 -33.83 -35.42 4.85
C GLU A 47 -32.89 -36.09 3.84
N ASP A 48 -33.34 -36.33 2.60
CA ASP A 48 -32.51 -36.97 1.58
C ASP A 48 -31.40 -36.03 1.08
N MET A 49 -31.68 -34.73 0.92
CA MET A 49 -30.65 -33.74 0.60
C MET A 49 -29.55 -33.69 1.67
N HIS A 50 -29.95 -33.72 2.95
CA HIS A 50 -29.00 -33.74 4.06
C HIS A 50 -28.18 -35.04 4.09
N GLU A 51 -28.79 -36.20 3.82
CA GLU A 51 -28.03 -37.47 3.74
C GLU A 51 -27.03 -37.48 2.57
N HIS A 52 -27.42 -36.96 1.41
CA HIS A 52 -26.55 -36.81 0.24
C HIS A 52 -25.34 -35.92 0.55
N THR A 53 -25.57 -34.73 1.09
CA THR A 53 -24.50 -33.78 1.43
C THR A 53 -23.59 -34.32 2.54
N ALA A 54 -24.15 -35.00 3.55
CA ALA A 54 -23.37 -35.67 4.59
C ALA A 54 -22.46 -36.79 4.04
N LYS A 55 -22.80 -37.36 2.89
CA LYS A 55 -21.99 -38.34 2.15
C LYS A 55 -21.06 -37.71 1.11
N GLY A 56 -20.99 -36.37 1.06
CA GLY A 56 -20.09 -35.61 0.19
C GLY A 56 -20.66 -35.31 -1.20
N THR A 57 -21.92 -35.64 -1.48
CA THR A 57 -22.60 -35.29 -2.74
C THR A 57 -22.83 -33.79 -2.84
N ASN A 58 -22.63 -33.20 -4.03
CA ASN A 58 -22.91 -31.80 -4.30
C ASN A 58 -24.37 -31.60 -4.74
N ILE A 59 -24.92 -30.43 -4.43
CA ILE A 59 -26.27 -29.99 -4.83
C ILE A 59 -26.12 -28.70 -5.65
N CYS A 60 -26.58 -28.73 -6.89
CA CYS A 60 -26.56 -27.61 -7.82
C CYS A 60 -27.98 -27.10 -8.04
N ILE A 61 -28.27 -25.89 -7.57
CA ILE A 61 -29.59 -25.27 -7.71
C ILE A 61 -29.59 -24.33 -8.91
N CYS A 62 -30.70 -24.22 -9.64
CA CYS A 62 -30.82 -23.34 -10.80
C CYS A 62 -31.98 -22.34 -10.58
N PRO A 63 -31.84 -21.36 -9.67
CA PRO A 63 -32.97 -20.57 -9.20
C PRO A 63 -33.78 -19.83 -10.28
N ALA A 64 -33.11 -19.18 -11.23
CA ALA A 64 -33.78 -18.46 -12.30
C ALA A 64 -34.47 -19.41 -13.28
N THR A 65 -33.93 -20.62 -13.47
CA THR A 65 -34.58 -21.69 -14.25
C THR A 65 -35.86 -22.14 -13.57
N GLU A 66 -35.79 -22.51 -12.30
CA GLU A 66 -36.92 -22.97 -11.50
C GLU A 66 -38.03 -21.92 -11.47
N GLY A 67 -37.66 -20.63 -11.34
CA GLY A 67 -38.58 -19.50 -11.44
C GLY A 67 -39.17 -19.30 -12.83
N CYS A 68 -38.40 -19.52 -13.90
CA CYS A 68 -38.85 -19.39 -15.29
C CYS A 68 -39.80 -20.52 -15.71
N LEU A 69 -39.56 -21.74 -15.25
CA LEU A 69 -40.36 -22.93 -15.57
C LEU A 69 -41.56 -23.11 -14.62
N ALA A 70 -41.56 -22.39 -13.50
CA ALA A 70 -42.57 -22.47 -12.44
C ALA A 70 -42.58 -23.82 -11.70
N ASP A 71 -41.40 -24.38 -11.46
CA ASP A 71 -41.23 -25.72 -10.88
C ASP A 71 -41.30 -25.74 -9.36
N GLY A 72 -40.96 -24.62 -8.72
CA GLY A 72 -40.91 -24.50 -7.28
C GLY A 72 -39.55 -24.02 -6.80
N PHE A 73 -39.21 -24.32 -5.56
CA PHE A 73 -37.90 -23.98 -5.00
C PHE A 73 -37.53 -24.96 -3.88
N PRO A 74 -36.30 -25.49 -3.84
CA PRO A 74 -35.89 -26.45 -2.82
C PRO A 74 -35.92 -25.85 -1.41
N ASP A 75 -36.04 -26.71 -0.40
CA ASP A 75 -35.88 -26.31 1.01
C ASP A 75 -34.48 -26.60 1.53
N LEU A 76 -33.62 -25.56 1.51
CA LEU A 76 -32.24 -25.66 1.98
C LEU A 76 -32.11 -25.43 3.49
N SER A 77 -33.19 -25.38 4.27
CA SER A 77 -33.17 -24.99 5.70
C SER A 77 -32.34 -25.87 6.62
N ARG A 78 -32.06 -27.12 6.23
CA ARG A 78 -31.14 -28.03 6.95
C ARG A 78 -29.83 -28.28 6.23
N LEU A 79 -29.63 -27.65 5.08
CA LEU A 79 -28.33 -27.63 4.44
C LEU A 79 -27.57 -26.45 5.00
N ARG A 80 -26.27 -26.65 5.18
CA ARG A 80 -25.34 -25.59 5.53
C ARG A 80 -24.55 -25.26 4.28
N PRO A 81 -24.91 -24.22 3.51
CA PRO A 81 -24.11 -23.82 2.37
C PRO A 81 -22.65 -23.56 2.75
N GLU A 82 -22.37 -23.21 4.01
CA GLU A 82 -21.02 -23.09 4.56
C GLU A 82 -20.20 -24.40 4.55
N ASP A 83 -20.84 -25.56 4.49
CA ASP A 83 -20.16 -26.85 4.35
C ASP A 83 -19.62 -27.04 2.90
N GLY A 84 -20.04 -26.18 1.96
CA GLY A 84 -19.47 -26.04 0.62
C GLY A 84 -20.00 -27.01 -0.43
N GLN A 85 -21.05 -27.80 -0.14
CA GLN A 85 -21.66 -28.74 -1.08
C GLN A 85 -22.79 -28.13 -1.92
N VAL A 86 -23.14 -26.85 -1.73
CA VAL A 86 -24.15 -26.16 -2.54
C VAL A 86 -23.46 -25.28 -3.58
N CYS A 87 -23.89 -25.38 -4.84
CA CYS A 87 -23.49 -24.50 -5.93
C CYS A 87 -24.71 -24.02 -6.71
N ILE A 88 -24.53 -22.99 -7.53
CA ILE A 88 -25.55 -22.55 -8.50
C ILE A 88 -25.20 -23.02 -9.92
N GLY A 89 -26.24 -23.24 -10.71
CA GLY A 89 -26.17 -23.53 -12.14
C GLY A 89 -27.18 -22.70 -12.92
N SER A 90 -27.21 -22.91 -14.23
CA SER A 90 -28.22 -22.37 -15.14
C SER A 90 -28.63 -23.47 -16.09
N ASP A 91 -29.93 -23.54 -16.39
CA ASP A 91 -30.53 -24.51 -17.29
C ASP A 91 -31.72 -23.87 -18.02
N CYS A 92 -31.86 -24.08 -19.33
CA CYS A 92 -33.03 -23.68 -20.14
C CYS A 92 -33.71 -22.32 -19.80
N ASN A 93 -32.96 -21.25 -19.50
CA ASN A 93 -33.50 -19.95 -19.10
C ASN A 93 -33.20 -18.82 -20.10
N SER A 94 -34.12 -17.84 -20.20
CA SER A 94 -34.02 -16.72 -21.14
C SER A 94 -32.96 -15.67 -20.74
N ARG A 95 -32.45 -15.76 -19.51
CA ARG A 95 -31.54 -14.79 -18.90
C ARG A 95 -30.52 -15.53 -18.06
N ILE A 96 -29.24 -15.47 -18.45
CA ILE A 96 -28.12 -16.09 -17.73
C ILE A 96 -27.38 -14.97 -17.00
N ASP A 97 -27.52 -14.91 -15.67
CA ASP A 97 -26.84 -13.91 -14.83
C ASP A 97 -26.51 -14.50 -13.47
N THR A 98 -25.22 -14.71 -13.19
CA THR A 98 -24.76 -15.35 -11.96
C THR A 98 -25.15 -14.58 -10.70
N LEU A 99 -25.15 -13.23 -10.73
CA LEU A 99 -25.54 -12.43 -9.56
C LEU A 99 -27.05 -12.52 -9.30
N GLU A 100 -27.84 -12.68 -10.35
CA GLU A 100 -29.27 -12.93 -10.23
C GLU A 100 -29.59 -14.32 -9.68
N GLU A 101 -28.89 -15.36 -10.13
CA GLU A 101 -29.03 -16.72 -9.57
C GLU A 101 -28.78 -16.71 -8.05
N LEU A 102 -27.68 -16.08 -7.61
CA LEU A 102 -27.35 -15.93 -6.19
C LEU A 102 -28.43 -15.17 -5.41
N ARG A 103 -28.99 -14.12 -6.01
CA ARG A 103 -30.04 -13.32 -5.38
C ARG A 103 -31.31 -14.12 -5.20
N TRP A 104 -31.71 -14.90 -6.21
CA TRP A 104 -32.89 -15.76 -6.13
C TRP A 104 -32.71 -16.88 -5.12
N LEU A 105 -31.50 -17.43 -5.00
CA LEU A 105 -31.17 -18.43 -3.98
C LEU A 105 -31.53 -17.96 -2.57
N GLU A 106 -31.26 -16.70 -2.24
CA GLU A 106 -31.69 -16.10 -0.97
C GLU A 106 -33.16 -15.64 -0.99
N TYR A 107 -33.60 -14.91 -2.02
CA TYR A 107 -34.92 -14.26 -2.02
C TYR A 107 -36.07 -15.26 -1.97
N ALA A 108 -35.94 -16.42 -2.62
CA ALA A 108 -36.94 -17.48 -2.52
C ALA A 108 -37.12 -17.96 -1.08
N HIS A 109 -36.02 -18.11 -0.33
CA HIS A 109 -36.05 -18.45 1.09
C HIS A 109 -36.64 -17.34 1.96
N ARG A 110 -36.33 -16.06 1.66
CA ARG A 110 -36.94 -14.91 2.34
C ARG A 110 -38.45 -14.87 2.16
N LEU A 111 -38.93 -15.11 0.94
CA LEU A 111 -40.36 -15.13 0.63
C LEU A 111 -41.08 -16.27 1.37
N ARG A 112 -40.46 -17.46 1.45
CA ARG A 112 -41.03 -18.60 2.17
C ARG A 112 -41.05 -18.41 3.70
N THR A 113 -39.98 -17.86 4.27
CA THR A 113 -39.77 -17.82 5.73
C THR A 113 -40.08 -16.47 6.38
N GLN A 114 -40.27 -15.42 5.58
CA GLN A 114 -40.47 -14.03 6.01
C GLN A 114 -39.31 -13.49 6.88
N ARG A 115 -38.09 -14.03 6.71
CA ARG A 115 -36.87 -13.63 7.42
C ARG A 115 -35.73 -13.36 6.44
N ARG A 116 -34.78 -12.50 6.82
CA ARG A 116 -33.50 -12.31 6.09
C ARG A 116 -32.45 -13.30 6.61
N GLY A 117 -31.41 -13.55 5.82
CA GLY A 117 -30.26 -14.34 6.27
C GLY A 117 -30.58 -15.81 6.48
N VAL A 118 -31.55 -16.34 5.74
CA VAL A 118 -32.09 -17.70 5.95
C VAL A 118 -31.02 -18.77 5.74
N LEU A 119 -30.04 -18.47 4.87
CA LEU A 119 -28.93 -19.35 4.54
C LEU A 119 -27.71 -19.21 5.48
N ILE A 120 -27.76 -18.30 6.47
CA ILE A 120 -26.70 -18.15 7.48
C ILE A 120 -27.15 -18.77 8.80
N THR A 121 -26.25 -19.48 9.49
CA THR A 121 -26.51 -20.04 10.83
C THR A 121 -26.20 -19.05 11.97
N ASP A 122 -26.97 -19.14 13.07
CA ASP A 122 -27.01 -18.21 14.22
C ASP A 122 -25.73 -18.12 15.09
N THR A 123 -24.57 -18.60 14.62
CA THR A 123 -23.40 -18.76 15.50
C THR A 123 -22.73 -17.45 15.94
N LEU A 124 -23.11 -16.28 15.39
CA LEU A 124 -22.69 -14.96 15.89
C LEU A 124 -23.75 -13.88 15.57
N PRO A 125 -24.32 -13.16 16.57
CA PRO A 125 -25.31 -12.11 16.32
C PRO A 125 -24.67 -10.93 15.59
N ALA A 126 -24.91 -10.81 14.28
CA ALA A 126 -24.68 -9.60 13.51
C ALA A 126 -26.00 -8.83 13.38
N LYS A 127 -25.96 -7.49 13.45
CA LYS A 127 -27.13 -6.62 13.16
C LYS A 127 -26.79 -5.70 12.00
N GLY A 128 -27.70 -5.58 11.05
CA GLY A 128 -27.59 -4.59 9.96
C GLY A 128 -26.63 -5.02 8.84
N THR A 129 -25.81 -4.08 8.35
CA THR A 129 -24.94 -4.24 7.18
C THR A 129 -23.95 -5.40 7.27
N GLN A 130 -23.51 -5.77 8.48
CA GLN A 130 -22.62 -6.92 8.70
C GLN A 130 -23.26 -8.27 8.36
N GLU A 131 -24.58 -8.40 8.53
CA GLU A 131 -25.31 -9.63 8.19
C GLU A 131 -25.41 -9.81 6.68
N GLU A 132 -25.73 -8.74 5.95
CA GLU A 132 -25.80 -8.76 4.48
C GLU A 132 -24.43 -9.01 3.85
N SER A 133 -23.36 -8.51 4.47
CA SER A 133 -21.98 -8.74 4.02
C SER A 133 -21.57 -10.20 4.15
N ARG A 134 -21.89 -10.84 5.28
CA ARG A 134 -21.67 -12.28 5.47
C ARG A 134 -22.47 -13.10 4.48
N LEU A 135 -23.73 -12.73 4.23
CA LEU A 135 -24.60 -13.43 3.31
C LEU A 135 -24.09 -13.34 1.87
N ALA A 136 -23.71 -12.14 1.44
CA ALA A 136 -23.16 -11.92 0.12
C ALA A 136 -21.85 -12.70 -0.06
N THR A 137 -21.00 -12.75 0.97
CA THR A 137 -19.75 -13.55 0.96
C THR A 137 -20.05 -15.04 0.81
N LEU A 138 -21.01 -15.57 1.57
CA LEU A 138 -21.45 -16.96 1.46
C LEU A 138 -21.96 -17.28 0.04
N LEU A 139 -22.83 -16.42 -0.51
CA LEU A 139 -23.38 -16.58 -1.85
C LEU A 139 -22.28 -16.52 -2.93
N LEU A 140 -21.31 -15.62 -2.81
CA LEU A 140 -20.16 -15.61 -3.72
C LEU A 140 -19.37 -16.92 -3.62
N GLY A 141 -19.18 -17.48 -2.42
CA GLY A 141 -18.57 -18.80 -2.24
C GLY A 141 -19.33 -19.94 -2.92
N VAL A 142 -20.67 -19.90 -2.89
CA VAL A 142 -21.54 -20.85 -3.63
C VAL A 142 -21.29 -20.76 -5.14
N ALA A 143 -21.09 -19.56 -5.70
CA ALA A 143 -20.79 -19.36 -7.12
C ALA A 143 -19.34 -19.69 -7.50
N THR A 144 -18.39 -19.64 -6.56
CA THR A 144 -16.96 -19.84 -6.85
C THR A 144 -16.46 -21.20 -6.37
N GLU A 145 -16.15 -21.35 -5.08
CA GLU A 145 -15.59 -22.57 -4.51
C GLU A 145 -16.59 -23.75 -4.59
N GLY A 146 -17.88 -23.46 -4.40
CA GLY A 146 -18.95 -24.47 -4.56
C GLY A 146 -19.01 -25.01 -5.99
N GLY A 147 -18.98 -24.12 -6.99
CA GLY A 147 -18.93 -24.50 -8.40
C GLY A 147 -17.67 -25.31 -8.75
N ALA A 148 -16.50 -24.86 -8.29
CA ALA A 148 -15.23 -25.55 -8.49
C ALA A 148 -15.26 -26.99 -7.95
N ARG A 149 -15.78 -27.17 -6.73
CA ARG A 149 -15.96 -28.47 -6.08
C ARG A 149 -16.90 -29.36 -6.88
N SER A 150 -18.06 -28.85 -7.25
CA SER A 150 -19.09 -29.58 -8.01
C SER A 150 -18.57 -30.07 -9.38
N LEU A 151 -17.66 -29.32 -10.00
CA LEU A 151 -17.02 -29.69 -11.27
C LEU A 151 -15.79 -30.60 -11.08
N GLY A 152 -15.41 -30.95 -9.85
CA GLY A 152 -14.20 -31.73 -9.57
C GLY A 152 -12.90 -31.00 -9.94
N LEU A 153 -12.92 -29.66 -10.00
CA LEU A 153 -11.76 -28.87 -10.39
C LEU A 153 -10.91 -28.52 -9.17
N ALA A 154 -9.65 -28.96 -9.19
CA ALA A 154 -8.66 -28.58 -8.19
C ALA A 154 -8.02 -27.22 -8.54
N ASN A 155 -7.66 -26.46 -7.51
CA ASN A 155 -6.91 -25.20 -7.63
C ASN A 155 -7.64 -24.07 -8.41
N VAL A 156 -8.98 -24.01 -8.32
CA VAL A 156 -9.81 -22.93 -8.90
C VAL A 156 -10.88 -22.49 -7.90
N GLY A 157 -11.60 -21.40 -8.19
CA GLY A 157 -12.71 -20.91 -7.34
C GLY A 157 -12.30 -20.00 -6.18
N ARG A 158 -11.00 -19.75 -6.00
CA ARG A 158 -10.45 -18.83 -4.99
C ARG A 158 -9.17 -18.16 -5.48
N ILE A 159 -8.85 -17.02 -4.88
CA ILE A 159 -7.61 -16.29 -5.14
C ILE A 159 -6.56 -16.75 -4.12
N ALA A 160 -5.64 -17.60 -4.54
CA ALA A 160 -4.52 -18.07 -3.73
C ALA A 160 -3.33 -18.48 -4.61
N ALA A 161 -2.12 -18.44 -4.07
CA ALA A 161 -0.92 -18.92 -4.77
C ALA A 161 -1.10 -20.39 -5.18
N GLY A 162 -0.76 -20.72 -6.43
CA GLY A 162 -0.95 -22.05 -7.01
C GLY A 162 -2.35 -22.33 -7.58
N CYS A 163 -3.32 -21.41 -7.41
CA CYS A 163 -4.62 -21.49 -8.09
C CYS A 163 -4.59 -20.83 -9.47
N LEU A 164 -5.51 -21.24 -10.36
CA LEU A 164 -5.70 -20.55 -11.65
C LEU A 164 -6.17 -19.11 -11.40
N ALA A 165 -5.67 -18.18 -12.22
CA ALA A 165 -6.09 -16.78 -12.21
C ALA A 165 -7.45 -16.63 -12.91
N ASP A 166 -8.49 -17.13 -12.25
CA ASP A 166 -9.89 -16.99 -12.62
C ASP A 166 -10.47 -15.78 -11.87
N VAL A 167 -10.62 -14.64 -12.55
CA VAL A 167 -11.04 -13.37 -11.93
C VAL A 167 -12.01 -12.62 -12.82
N SER A 168 -12.95 -11.89 -12.22
CA SER A 168 -13.87 -11.01 -12.95
C SER A 168 -13.60 -9.55 -12.59
N LEU A 169 -13.51 -8.70 -13.61
CA LEU A 169 -13.37 -7.26 -13.49
C LEU A 169 -14.76 -6.63 -13.42
N VAL A 170 -15.03 -5.90 -12.34
CA VAL A 170 -16.31 -5.20 -12.12
C VAL A 170 -16.13 -3.70 -12.28
N ASN A 171 -17.06 -3.05 -12.97
CA ASN A 171 -17.13 -1.60 -13.08
C ASN A 171 -17.58 -0.97 -11.75
N LEU A 172 -16.66 -0.35 -11.02
CA LEU A 172 -16.99 0.35 -9.78
C LEU A 172 -17.68 1.71 -10.02
N ASP A 173 -17.57 2.28 -11.22
CA ASP A 173 -18.27 3.51 -11.61
C ASP A 173 -19.72 3.24 -12.06
N HIS A 174 -20.21 2.02 -11.89
CA HIS A 174 -21.59 1.67 -12.26
C HIS A 174 -22.58 2.55 -11.47
N PRO A 175 -23.63 3.13 -12.09
CA PRO A 175 -24.54 4.06 -11.41
C PRO A 175 -25.18 3.50 -10.13
N ALA A 176 -25.43 2.19 -10.07
CA ALA A 176 -25.97 1.53 -8.88
C ALA A 176 -24.98 1.43 -7.71
N LEU A 177 -23.69 1.72 -7.94
CA LEU A 177 -22.62 1.78 -6.93
C LEU A 177 -22.28 3.23 -6.51
N ALA A 178 -22.82 4.24 -7.20
CA ALA A 178 -22.46 5.65 -6.98
C ALA A 178 -22.74 6.18 -5.57
N SER A 179 -23.60 5.51 -4.80
CA SER A 179 -23.94 5.86 -3.41
C SER A 179 -23.09 5.14 -2.37
N LEU A 180 -22.24 4.19 -2.76
CA LEU A 180 -21.24 3.58 -1.90
C LEU A 180 -20.13 4.62 -1.69
N GLY A 181 -20.10 5.27 -0.53
CA GLY A 181 -19.06 6.24 -0.17
C GLY A 181 -17.66 5.62 -0.05
N GLY A 182 -16.74 6.32 0.63
CA GLY A 182 -15.31 5.95 0.69
C GLY A 182 -14.95 4.62 1.38
N ASP A 183 -15.85 3.99 2.14
CA ASP A 183 -15.61 2.69 2.78
C ASP A 183 -16.27 1.55 2.00
N ILE A 184 -15.67 1.23 0.85
CA ILE A 184 -16.18 0.23 -0.11
C ILE A 184 -16.04 -1.21 0.39
N ARG A 185 -15.15 -1.47 1.36
CA ARG A 185 -14.71 -2.84 1.70
C ARG A 185 -15.84 -3.72 2.25
N ASP A 186 -16.64 -3.19 3.15
CA ASP A 186 -17.73 -3.96 3.77
C ASP A 186 -19.00 -3.94 2.93
N ALA A 187 -19.24 -2.88 2.16
CA ALA A 187 -20.50 -2.69 1.43
C ALA A 187 -20.49 -3.25 0.00
N LEU A 188 -19.31 -3.56 -0.57
CA LEU A 188 -19.19 -4.00 -1.96
C LEU A 188 -19.84 -5.35 -2.22
N ALA A 189 -19.54 -6.39 -1.44
CA ALA A 189 -20.12 -7.72 -1.68
C ALA A 189 -21.67 -7.71 -1.65
N PRO A 190 -22.33 -7.08 -0.66
CA PRO A 190 -23.78 -6.86 -0.69
C PRO A 190 -24.25 -6.11 -1.93
N ALA A 191 -23.59 -5.02 -2.30
CA ALA A 191 -23.98 -4.21 -3.44
C ALA A 191 -23.84 -4.98 -4.77
N LEU A 192 -22.80 -5.81 -4.91
CA LEU A 192 -22.62 -6.69 -6.06
C LEU A 192 -23.78 -7.69 -6.14
N VAL A 193 -23.99 -8.51 -5.11
CA VAL A 193 -24.96 -9.62 -5.13
C VAL A 193 -26.40 -9.12 -5.20
N PHE A 194 -26.76 -8.10 -4.41
CA PHE A 194 -28.14 -7.63 -4.27
C PHE A 194 -28.48 -6.39 -5.10
N GLY A 195 -27.48 -5.66 -5.60
CA GLY A 195 -27.66 -4.39 -6.32
C GLY A 195 -27.37 -4.43 -7.82
N LEU A 196 -26.56 -5.38 -8.31
CA LEU A 196 -26.08 -5.37 -9.71
C LEU A 196 -26.55 -6.57 -10.54
N SER A 197 -26.48 -6.42 -11.86
CA SER A 197 -26.55 -7.52 -12.83
C SER A 197 -25.13 -7.84 -13.31
N ALA A 198 -24.76 -9.12 -13.37
CA ALA A 198 -23.43 -9.52 -13.88
C ALA A 198 -23.25 -9.07 -15.33
N ASN A 199 -24.32 -9.11 -16.12
CA ASN A 199 -24.33 -8.71 -17.53
C ASN A 199 -24.13 -7.20 -17.75
N GLU A 200 -24.24 -6.38 -16.72
CA GLU A 200 -24.05 -4.92 -16.79
C GLU A 200 -22.77 -4.49 -16.07
N ALA A 201 -22.47 -5.13 -14.94
CA ALA A 201 -21.38 -4.73 -14.05
C ALA A 201 -20.04 -5.40 -14.39
N VAL A 202 -20.02 -6.61 -14.94
CA VAL A 202 -18.77 -7.33 -15.26
C VAL A 202 -18.25 -6.89 -16.63
N CYS A 203 -17.08 -6.27 -16.65
CA CYS A 203 -16.44 -5.76 -17.87
C CYS A 203 -15.61 -6.83 -18.60
N ALA A 204 -15.00 -7.74 -17.85
CA ALA A 204 -14.16 -8.80 -18.38
C ALA A 204 -14.00 -9.91 -17.35
N SER A 205 -13.64 -11.11 -17.78
CA SER A 205 -13.24 -12.21 -16.90
C SER A 205 -11.96 -12.85 -17.42
N ALA A 206 -10.96 -13.05 -16.57
CA ALA A 206 -9.84 -13.93 -16.89
C ALA A 206 -10.19 -15.37 -16.51
N VAL A 207 -9.81 -16.32 -17.38
CA VAL A 207 -9.88 -17.76 -17.10
C VAL A 207 -8.50 -18.35 -17.33
N GLY A 208 -7.90 -18.93 -16.30
CA GLY A 208 -6.52 -19.40 -16.30
C GLY A 208 -5.52 -18.28 -16.63
N GLY A 209 -5.79 -17.06 -16.19
CA GLY A 209 -4.98 -15.87 -16.49
C GLY A 209 -5.18 -15.28 -17.89
N ARG A 210 -6.11 -15.81 -18.69
CA ARG A 210 -6.42 -15.30 -20.02
C ARG A 210 -7.72 -14.50 -20.00
N TRP A 211 -7.62 -13.20 -20.26
CA TRP A 211 -8.76 -12.30 -20.32
C TRP A 211 -9.72 -12.64 -21.48
N ARG A 212 -11.00 -12.67 -21.14
CA ARG A 212 -12.15 -12.81 -22.04
C ARG A 212 -13.03 -11.59 -21.85
N ILE A 213 -13.33 -10.87 -22.93
CA ILE A 213 -14.25 -9.74 -22.92
C ILE A 213 -15.67 -10.29 -22.81
N THR A 214 -16.47 -9.75 -21.89
CA THR A 214 -17.87 -10.14 -21.68
C THR A 214 -18.80 -9.27 -22.54
N PRO A 215 -20.02 -9.74 -22.86
CA PRO A 215 -20.94 -9.03 -23.78
C PRO A 215 -21.56 -7.73 -23.24
N SER A 216 -21.16 -7.23 -22.07
CA SER A 216 -21.83 -6.15 -21.31
C SER A 216 -21.93 -4.80 -22.01
N GLY A 217 -21.50 -4.69 -23.28
CA GLY A 217 -21.66 -3.48 -24.10
C GLY A 217 -20.81 -2.29 -23.64
N VAL A 218 -20.21 -2.38 -22.44
CA VAL A 218 -19.09 -1.54 -22.01
C VAL A 218 -17.89 -2.00 -22.84
N ALA A 219 -17.80 -1.45 -24.05
CA ALA A 219 -16.62 -1.57 -24.87
C ALA A 219 -15.44 -1.06 -24.05
N VAL A 220 -14.70 -1.98 -23.44
CA VAL A 220 -13.31 -1.71 -23.08
C VAL A 220 -12.62 -1.59 -24.43
N SER A 221 -12.62 -0.38 -24.98
CA SER A 221 -11.77 -0.03 -26.10
C SER A 221 -10.35 -0.28 -25.63
N SER A 222 -9.85 -1.45 -25.98
CA SER A 222 -8.51 -1.94 -25.76
C SER A 222 -8.12 -2.31 -24.32
N VAL A 223 -7.32 -3.37 -24.30
CA VAL A 223 -6.45 -3.89 -23.25
C VAL A 223 -5.60 -2.78 -22.55
N GLU A 224 -5.64 -1.51 -22.97
CA GLU A 224 -4.94 -0.39 -22.31
C GLU A 224 -5.34 -0.18 -20.84
N PHE A 225 -6.58 -0.47 -20.43
CA PHE A 225 -6.96 -0.36 -19.01
C PHE A 225 -6.25 -1.42 -18.13
N LEU A 226 -5.96 -2.60 -18.68
CA LEU A 226 -5.15 -3.64 -18.01
C LEU A 226 -3.67 -3.25 -17.90
N ASN A 227 -3.22 -2.32 -18.75
CA ASN A 227 -1.87 -1.74 -18.73
C ASN A 227 -1.82 -0.37 -18.02
N ARG A 228 -2.92 0.11 -17.45
CA ARG A 228 -2.84 1.29 -16.58
C ARG A 228 -2.13 0.86 -15.30
N PRO A 229 -1.00 1.49 -14.93
CA PRO A 229 -0.43 1.26 -13.63
C PRO A 229 -1.52 1.51 -12.60
N LEU A 230 -1.71 0.57 -11.67
CA LEU A 230 -2.52 0.81 -10.49
C LEU A 230 -2.11 2.16 -9.92
N LYS A 231 -3.08 3.04 -9.65
CA LYS A 231 -2.78 4.28 -8.92
C LYS A 231 -2.01 3.86 -7.67
N VAL A 232 -0.94 4.58 -7.36
CA VAL A 232 -0.06 4.31 -6.21
C VAL A 232 -0.90 4.06 -4.94
N GLU A 233 -1.95 4.85 -4.79
CA GLU A 233 -2.98 4.76 -3.74
C GLU A 233 -3.59 3.35 -3.60
N HIS A 234 -3.90 2.66 -4.69
CA HIS A 234 -4.53 1.33 -4.68
C HIS A 234 -3.51 0.19 -4.46
N HIS A 235 -2.23 0.37 -4.84
CA HIS A 235 -1.17 -0.61 -4.54
C HIS A 235 -0.87 -0.64 -3.04
N VAL A 236 -0.86 0.55 -2.41
CA VAL A 236 -0.40 0.73 -1.03
C VAL A 236 -1.42 0.29 0.01
N ILE A 237 -2.71 0.39 -0.31
CA ILE A 237 -3.82 0.02 0.58
C ILE A 237 -3.90 -1.51 0.87
N LEU A 238 -3.19 -2.35 0.12
CA LEU A 238 -3.33 -3.82 0.15
C LEU A 238 -2.06 -4.61 0.51
N GLN A 239 -0.87 -4.00 0.49
CA GLN A 239 0.39 -4.74 0.69
C GLN A 239 0.99 -4.46 2.07
N LYS A 240 0.52 -5.21 3.07
CA LYS A 240 1.26 -5.41 4.32
C LYS A 240 2.26 -6.54 4.10
N GLY A 241 3.55 -6.27 4.25
CA GLY A 241 4.56 -7.32 4.19
C GLY A 241 4.38 -8.33 5.33
N VAL A 242 4.68 -9.59 5.05
CA VAL A 242 4.55 -10.67 6.03
C VAL A 242 5.77 -10.67 6.93
N LEU A 243 5.56 -10.43 8.23
CA LEU A 243 6.64 -10.50 9.22
C LEU A 243 7.22 -11.93 9.29
N PRO A 244 8.55 -12.08 9.44
CA PRO A 244 9.17 -13.40 9.51
C PRO A 244 8.85 -14.12 10.82
N GLU A 245 8.88 -15.47 10.79
CA GLU A 245 8.76 -16.29 12.00
C GLU A 245 9.93 -16.07 12.96
N ASP A 246 11.15 -15.95 12.44
CA ASP A 246 12.33 -15.55 13.21
C ASP A 246 12.46 -14.02 13.20
N PRO A 247 12.16 -13.32 14.30
CA PRO A 247 12.27 -11.87 14.35
C PRO A 247 13.72 -11.37 14.24
N SER A 248 14.73 -12.23 14.40
CA SER A 248 16.15 -11.88 14.29
C SER A 248 16.75 -12.04 12.89
N ASP A 249 16.00 -12.57 11.93
CA ASP A 249 16.42 -12.65 10.53
C ASP A 249 16.35 -11.28 9.86
N ALA A 250 17.51 -10.62 9.75
CA ALA A 250 17.62 -9.29 9.16
C ALA A 250 17.21 -9.24 7.68
N LEU A 251 17.45 -10.30 6.91
CA LEU A 251 17.05 -10.35 5.50
C LEU A 251 15.54 -10.48 5.38
N ALA A 252 14.95 -11.42 6.12
CA ALA A 252 13.51 -11.64 6.06
C ALA A 252 12.73 -10.41 6.58
N LEU A 253 13.22 -9.76 7.63
CA LEU A 253 12.61 -8.53 8.15
C LEU A 253 12.74 -7.36 7.18
N ALA A 254 13.93 -7.17 6.57
CA ALA A 254 14.13 -6.13 5.56
C ALA A 254 13.20 -6.34 4.35
N ARG A 255 13.04 -7.59 3.89
CA ARG A 255 12.07 -7.93 2.83
C ARG A 255 10.65 -7.58 3.22
N ALA A 256 10.19 -7.98 4.42
CA ALA A 256 8.86 -7.65 4.91
C ALA A 256 8.59 -6.14 4.91
N PHE A 257 9.60 -5.35 5.29
CA PHE A 257 9.49 -3.89 5.32
C PHE A 257 9.47 -3.31 3.91
N ILE A 258 10.38 -3.73 3.03
CA ILE A 258 10.41 -3.31 1.63
C ILE A 258 9.09 -3.62 0.94
N ASP A 259 8.58 -4.85 1.08
CA ASP A 259 7.31 -5.32 0.49
C ASP A 259 6.07 -4.63 1.08
N SER A 260 6.23 -3.89 2.19
CA SER A 260 5.18 -3.03 2.73
C SER A 260 5.22 -1.68 2.03
N ALA A 261 4.47 -1.52 0.95
CA ALA A 261 4.45 -0.29 0.17
C ALA A 261 4.14 0.93 1.05
N SER A 262 4.97 1.97 0.95
CA SER A 262 4.84 3.20 1.74
C SER A 262 5.41 4.42 1.00
N PRO A 263 4.89 4.77 -0.18
CA PRO A 263 5.22 6.05 -0.79
C PRO A 263 4.70 7.19 0.09
N SER A 264 5.38 8.34 0.07
CA SER A 264 4.97 9.49 0.89
C SER A 264 3.50 9.84 0.68
N GLY A 265 2.78 10.06 1.78
CA GLY A 265 1.34 10.22 1.82
C GLY A 265 0.54 8.94 2.13
N TYR A 266 1.15 7.76 2.05
CA TYR A 266 0.49 6.45 2.23
C TYR A 266 1.28 5.50 3.16
N GLU A 267 1.85 6.01 4.24
CA GLU A 267 2.81 5.29 5.09
C GLU A 267 2.16 4.40 6.16
N LYS A 268 0.83 4.48 6.33
CA LYS A 268 0.12 3.87 7.45
C LYS A 268 0.39 2.37 7.59
N SER A 269 0.35 1.63 6.47
CA SER A 269 0.62 0.18 6.41
C SER A 269 2.00 -0.17 6.98
N MET A 270 3.02 0.59 6.62
CA MET A 270 4.38 0.40 7.11
C MET A 270 4.50 0.71 8.60
N GLY A 271 3.84 1.78 9.07
CA GLY A 271 3.72 2.07 10.50
C GLY A 271 3.09 0.92 11.30
N GLU A 272 2.05 0.28 10.76
CA GLU A 272 1.40 -0.89 11.38
C GLU A 272 2.31 -2.13 11.41
N VAL A 273 3.07 -2.38 10.35
CA VAL A 273 4.04 -3.51 10.27
C VAL A 273 5.14 -3.35 11.31
N ILE A 274 5.72 -2.17 11.40
CA ILE A 274 6.77 -1.90 12.39
C ILE A 274 6.22 -1.97 13.81
N SER A 275 5.04 -1.40 14.05
CA SER A 275 4.39 -1.45 15.36
C SER A 275 4.13 -2.89 15.81
N GLU A 276 3.64 -3.74 14.90
CA GLU A 276 3.45 -5.17 15.18
C GLU A 276 4.79 -5.87 15.48
N ARG A 277 5.82 -5.63 14.67
CA ARG A 277 7.14 -6.23 14.87
C ARG A 277 7.77 -5.83 16.21
N LEU A 278 7.67 -4.56 16.59
CA LEU A 278 8.18 -4.06 17.87
C LEU A 278 7.40 -4.68 19.04
N ALA A 279 6.07 -4.73 18.95
CA ALA A 279 5.23 -5.35 19.98
C ALA A 279 5.56 -6.84 20.18
N GLN A 280 5.82 -7.60 19.11
CA GLN A 280 6.22 -9.02 19.17
C GLN A 280 7.47 -9.28 20.02
N THR A 281 8.35 -8.29 20.18
CA THR A 281 9.59 -8.37 20.97
C THR A 281 9.51 -7.60 22.29
N GLY A 282 8.29 -7.22 22.68
CA GLY A 282 7.96 -6.66 24.00
C GLY A 282 8.27 -5.18 24.15
N TRP A 283 8.39 -4.44 23.04
CA TRP A 283 8.42 -2.98 23.06
C TRP A 283 7.02 -2.42 23.30
N GLU A 284 6.94 -1.33 24.05
CA GLU A 284 5.74 -0.49 24.13
C GLU A 284 5.77 0.48 22.96
N VAL A 285 4.68 0.51 22.17
CA VAL A 285 4.61 1.28 20.93
C VAL A 285 3.50 2.33 21.05
N GLU A 286 3.86 3.58 20.76
CA GLU A 286 2.95 4.71 20.59
C GLU A 286 3.02 5.17 19.14
N THR A 287 1.85 5.29 18.52
CA THR A 287 1.72 5.90 17.19
C THR A 287 1.20 7.31 17.33
N PHE A 288 1.76 8.24 16.57
CA PHE A 288 1.28 9.61 16.55
C PHE A 288 0.83 10.00 15.15
N GLU A 289 -0.38 10.54 15.06
CA GLU A 289 -0.97 10.96 13.80
C GLU A 289 -0.24 12.18 13.23
N VAL A 290 -0.05 12.14 11.91
CA VAL A 290 0.47 13.22 11.09
C VAL A 290 -0.60 13.55 10.05
N ALA A 291 -1.00 14.82 9.97
CA ALA A 291 -2.03 15.28 9.05
C ALA A 291 -1.72 14.90 7.59
N PRO A 292 -2.72 14.77 6.70
CA PRO A 292 -2.48 14.55 5.28
C PRO A 292 -1.58 15.63 4.65
N GLN A 293 -0.87 15.27 3.58
CA GLN A 293 0.02 16.22 2.90
C GLN A 293 -0.77 17.36 2.26
N ALA A 294 -0.18 18.56 2.19
CA ALA A 294 -0.85 19.74 1.65
C ALA A 294 -1.26 19.59 0.16
N ASN A 295 -0.55 18.76 -0.61
CA ASN A 295 -0.88 18.42 -2.00
C ASN A 295 -1.95 17.33 -2.13
N ASN A 296 -2.33 16.66 -1.03
CA ASN A 296 -3.40 15.68 -0.95
C ASN A 296 -4.16 15.78 0.39
N PRO A 297 -4.98 16.84 0.60
CA PRO A 297 -5.66 17.07 1.88
C PRO A 297 -6.68 15.99 2.26
N ASP A 298 -7.23 15.29 1.26
CA ASP A 298 -8.15 14.16 1.44
C ASP A 298 -7.41 12.81 1.54
N GLY A 299 -6.07 12.84 1.62
CA GLY A 299 -5.23 11.67 1.78
C GLY A 299 -5.44 10.96 3.12
N PRO A 300 -4.98 9.71 3.26
CA PRO A 300 -5.17 8.94 4.48
C PRO A 300 -4.42 9.58 5.66
N ILE A 301 -4.86 9.28 6.88
CA ILE A 301 -4.10 9.59 8.09
C ILE A 301 -2.80 8.81 8.08
N ARG A 302 -1.71 9.50 8.41
CA ARG A 302 -0.34 9.01 8.40
C ARG A 302 0.15 8.95 9.85
N GLN A 303 1.16 8.16 10.15
CA GLN A 303 1.57 7.99 11.55
C GLN A 303 3.08 7.81 11.71
N ASN A 304 3.65 8.56 12.64
CA ASN A 304 4.95 8.26 13.20
C ASN A 304 4.84 7.09 14.19
N VAL A 305 5.92 6.34 14.37
CA VAL A 305 6.00 5.23 15.32
C VAL A 305 7.09 5.52 16.34
N PHE A 306 6.73 5.57 17.62
CA PHE A 306 7.64 5.74 18.74
C PHE A 306 7.60 4.49 19.63
N ALA A 307 8.75 3.98 20.03
CA ALA A 307 8.80 2.78 20.86
C ALA A 307 9.94 2.79 21.88
N TYR A 308 9.67 2.19 23.03
CA TYR A 308 10.59 2.08 24.17
C TYR A 308 10.23 0.86 25.02
N ARG A 309 11.07 0.52 26.02
CA ARG A 309 10.75 -0.60 26.93
C ARG A 309 9.70 -0.18 27.97
N PRO A 310 8.73 -1.05 28.32
CA PRO A 310 7.70 -0.71 29.30
C PRO A 310 8.27 -0.08 30.58
N GLY A 311 7.71 1.07 30.98
CA GLY A 311 8.17 1.83 32.15
C GLY A 311 9.55 2.51 32.03
N CYS A 312 10.17 2.50 30.85
CA CYS A 312 11.52 3.03 30.62
C CYS A 312 11.56 4.28 29.70
N ARG A 313 10.40 4.90 29.41
CA ARG A 313 10.31 6.07 28.51
C ARG A 313 11.31 7.18 28.90
N ASP A 314 11.32 7.54 30.18
CA ASP A 314 12.14 8.63 30.70
C ASP A 314 13.64 8.29 30.77
N SER A 315 14.02 7.01 30.68
CA SER A 315 15.41 6.55 30.78
C SER A 315 16.10 6.36 29.44
N VAL A 316 15.40 6.58 28.32
CA VAL A 316 15.99 6.50 26.98
C VAL A 316 17.09 7.56 26.82
N GLU A 317 18.32 7.11 26.58
CA GLU A 317 19.51 7.94 26.35
C GLU A 317 19.90 7.99 24.86
N VAL A 318 19.60 6.93 24.10
CA VAL A 318 19.89 6.79 22.67
C VAL A 318 18.60 6.49 21.91
N LEU A 319 18.30 7.30 20.89
CA LEU A 319 17.11 7.12 20.04
C LEU A 319 17.54 6.74 18.62
N PHE A 320 17.11 5.57 18.14
CA PHE A 320 17.23 5.20 16.73
C PHE A 320 16.13 5.87 15.92
N ASN A 321 16.48 6.49 14.80
CA ASN A 321 15.55 7.24 13.96
C ASN A 321 15.84 7.02 12.47
N THR A 322 14.79 6.88 11.68
CA THR A 322 14.83 6.88 10.22
C THR A 322 13.40 7.09 9.71
N HIS A 323 13.23 7.35 8.43
CA HIS A 323 11.91 7.53 7.83
C HIS A 323 11.30 6.21 7.34
N LEU A 324 9.98 6.23 7.12
CA LEU A 324 9.18 5.09 6.68
C LEU A 324 8.69 5.22 5.24
N ASP A 325 8.60 6.45 4.75
CA ASP A 325 8.16 6.73 3.41
C ASP A 325 9.26 6.49 2.37
N THR A 326 8.86 6.40 1.10
CA THR A 326 9.75 6.18 -0.04
C THR A 326 9.26 7.00 -1.24
N VAL A 327 10.13 7.25 -2.22
CA VAL A 327 9.69 7.84 -3.49
C VAL A 327 8.94 6.83 -4.40
N PRO A 328 8.01 7.30 -5.24
CA PRO A 328 7.39 6.45 -6.26
C PRO A 328 8.35 6.15 -7.44
N PRO A 329 8.11 5.08 -8.22
CA PRO A 329 7.14 4.02 -7.98
C PRO A 329 7.62 3.02 -6.91
N HIS A 330 6.66 2.37 -6.25
CA HIS A 330 6.90 1.19 -5.41
C HIS A 330 7.17 -0.05 -6.27
N PHE A 331 8.08 -0.92 -5.82
CA PHE A 331 8.28 -2.24 -6.38
C PHE A 331 8.82 -3.19 -5.29
N ASP A 332 8.34 -4.43 -5.32
CA ASP A 332 8.58 -5.44 -4.29
C ASP A 332 10.03 -5.92 -4.27
N SER A 333 10.39 -6.55 -3.16
CA SER A 333 11.73 -7.04 -2.91
C SER A 333 12.06 -8.30 -3.69
N TYR A 334 13.25 -8.32 -4.30
CA TYR A 334 13.81 -9.51 -4.91
C TYR A 334 15.32 -9.55 -4.72
N ILE A 335 15.89 -10.75 -4.85
CA ILE A 335 17.34 -10.94 -4.72
C ILE A 335 17.90 -11.25 -6.09
N ASP A 336 18.94 -10.53 -6.47
CA ASP A 336 19.78 -10.88 -7.60
C ASP A 336 21.26 -10.95 -7.19
N LYS A 337 22.11 -11.31 -8.15
CA LYS A 337 23.55 -11.35 -7.97
C LYS A 337 24.18 -10.20 -8.73
N ASP A 338 25.01 -9.41 -8.06
CA ASP A 338 25.77 -8.35 -8.68
C ASP A 338 26.83 -8.96 -9.62
N PRO A 339 26.79 -8.67 -10.94
CA PRO A 339 27.75 -9.23 -11.88
C PRO A 339 29.18 -8.70 -11.67
N SER A 340 29.35 -7.54 -11.03
CA SER A 340 30.66 -6.89 -10.86
C SER A 340 31.52 -7.51 -9.75
N ASN A 341 30.88 -8.01 -8.70
CA ASN A 341 31.57 -8.52 -7.50
C ASN A 341 31.00 -9.85 -6.96
N GLY A 342 29.91 -10.35 -7.55
CA GLY A 342 29.30 -11.63 -7.20
C GLY A 342 28.49 -11.64 -5.90
N ARG A 343 28.32 -10.50 -5.23
CA ARG A 343 27.54 -10.38 -4.00
C ARG A 343 26.04 -10.40 -4.27
N GLN A 344 25.24 -10.78 -3.28
CA GLN A 344 23.78 -10.76 -3.41
C GLN A 344 23.23 -9.37 -3.10
N ARG A 345 22.38 -8.84 -3.98
CA ARG A 345 21.68 -7.57 -3.77
C ARG A 345 20.24 -7.85 -3.41
N LEU A 346 19.81 -7.32 -2.27
CA LEU A 346 18.40 -7.15 -1.95
C LEU A 346 17.93 -5.88 -2.65
N ARG A 347 17.14 -6.05 -3.70
CA ARG A 347 16.52 -4.97 -4.47
C ARG A 347 15.11 -4.71 -3.98
N GLY A 348 14.62 -3.50 -4.19
CA GLY A 348 13.26 -3.08 -3.85
C GLY A 348 13.21 -1.59 -3.52
N ARG A 349 12.02 -0.97 -3.59
CA ARG A 349 11.88 0.44 -3.18
C ARG A 349 12.01 0.57 -1.66
N GLY A 350 12.98 1.36 -1.20
CA GLY A 350 13.37 1.47 0.20
C GLY A 350 14.39 0.43 0.66
N ALA A 351 14.99 -0.33 -0.27
CA ALA A 351 16.02 -1.31 0.05
C ALA A 351 17.26 -0.68 0.71
N CYS A 352 17.71 0.50 0.25
CA CYS A 352 18.73 1.26 0.97
C CYS A 352 18.15 2.49 1.68
N ASP A 353 17.03 3.03 1.18
CA ASP A 353 16.51 4.35 1.56
C ASP A 353 15.04 4.29 2.04
N THR A 354 14.73 3.91 3.28
CA THR A 354 15.64 3.49 4.36
C THR A 354 15.19 2.22 5.08
N LYS A 355 14.30 1.42 4.49
CA LYS A 355 13.58 0.32 5.18
C LYS A 355 14.47 -0.81 5.68
N SER A 356 15.54 -1.15 4.96
CA SER A 356 16.52 -2.13 5.49
C SER A 356 17.26 -1.61 6.71
N LEU A 357 17.44 -0.29 6.81
CA LEU A 357 18.08 0.35 7.96
C LEU A 357 17.16 0.34 9.17
N SER A 358 15.86 0.62 9.00
CA SER A 358 14.88 0.49 10.10
C SER A 358 14.78 -0.95 10.61
N ALA A 359 14.75 -1.94 9.72
CA ALA A 359 14.81 -3.36 10.10
C ALA A 359 16.08 -3.68 10.92
N SER A 360 17.23 -3.17 10.48
CA SER A 360 18.51 -3.37 11.16
C SER A 360 18.57 -2.70 12.53
N MET A 361 18.00 -1.49 12.66
CA MET A 361 17.89 -0.78 13.94
C MET A 361 17.03 -1.55 14.94
N ILE A 362 15.87 -2.08 14.51
CA ILE A 362 14.98 -2.85 15.39
C ILE A 362 15.70 -4.07 15.96
N ILE A 363 16.39 -4.84 15.12
CA ILE A 363 17.15 -6.01 15.55
C ILE A 363 18.31 -5.60 16.48
N ALA A 364 19.00 -4.50 16.17
CA ALA A 364 20.05 -3.97 17.05
C ALA A 364 19.49 -3.61 18.44
N GLY A 365 18.32 -2.96 18.51
CA GLY A 365 17.66 -2.68 19.78
C GLY A 365 17.27 -3.96 20.53
N ASP A 366 16.76 -4.99 19.85
CA ASP A 366 16.47 -6.29 20.47
C ASP A 366 17.73 -6.94 21.06
N ASN A 367 18.86 -6.83 20.38
CA ASN A 367 20.13 -7.33 20.89
C ASN A 367 20.66 -6.50 22.07
N LEU A 368 20.43 -5.19 22.08
CA LEU A 368 20.72 -4.31 23.22
C LEU A 368 19.82 -4.63 24.42
N VAL A 369 18.57 -5.03 24.21
CA VAL A 369 17.68 -5.55 25.27
C VAL A 369 18.28 -6.82 25.87
N LYS A 370 18.70 -7.79 25.05
CA LYS A 370 19.37 -9.03 25.52
C LYS A 370 20.68 -8.74 26.27
N ALA A 371 21.37 -7.67 25.92
CA ALA A 371 22.57 -7.19 26.61
C ALA A 371 22.28 -6.39 27.90
N GLY A 372 21.01 -6.24 28.30
CA GLY A 372 20.62 -5.51 29.52
C GLY A 372 20.56 -3.98 29.36
N LEU A 373 20.55 -3.47 28.13
CA LEU A 373 20.57 -2.03 27.82
C LEU A 373 19.24 -1.49 27.29
N GLY A 374 18.21 -2.34 27.23
CA GLY A 374 16.91 -2.00 26.67
C GLY A 374 16.25 -0.74 27.27
N SER A 375 16.46 -0.44 28.55
CA SER A 375 15.88 0.73 29.19
C SER A 375 16.48 2.06 28.71
N LYS A 376 17.64 2.02 28.05
CA LYS A 376 18.39 3.20 27.58
C LYS A 376 18.23 3.50 26.10
N VAL A 377 17.53 2.65 25.37
CA VAL A 377 17.35 2.75 23.92
C VAL A 377 15.87 2.85 23.57
N GLY A 378 15.57 3.56 22.49
CA GLY A 378 14.23 3.65 21.92
C GLY A 378 14.27 3.89 20.42
N PHE A 379 13.10 3.94 19.81
CA PHE A 379 12.91 4.16 18.38
C PHE A 379 11.97 5.32 18.15
N LEU A 380 12.25 6.13 17.14
CA LEU A 380 11.32 7.08 16.56
C LEU A 380 11.41 6.96 15.05
N PHE A 381 10.44 6.33 14.41
CA PHE A 381 10.34 6.27 12.96
C PHE A 381 9.31 7.26 12.46
N VAL A 382 9.66 8.02 11.43
CA VAL A 382 8.89 9.18 10.98
C VAL A 382 8.44 9.05 9.54
N VAL A 383 7.45 9.84 9.14
CA VAL A 383 6.92 9.86 7.78
C VAL A 383 7.26 11.17 7.07
N SER A 384 7.20 11.17 5.74
CA SER A 384 7.33 12.35 4.85
C SER A 384 8.72 12.95 4.73
N GLU A 385 9.79 12.22 5.07
CA GLU A 385 11.16 12.72 4.90
C GLU A 385 11.40 13.10 3.43
N GLU A 386 10.92 12.26 2.50
CA GLU A 386 11.15 12.38 1.06
C GLU A 386 10.46 13.61 0.42
N THR A 387 9.64 14.33 1.19
CA THR A 387 8.75 15.38 0.65
C THR A 387 8.77 16.68 1.44
N ASP A 388 8.22 16.69 2.66
CA ASP A 388 7.96 17.92 3.42
C ASP A 388 8.42 17.86 4.89
N HIS A 389 9.00 16.74 5.34
CA HIS A 389 9.48 16.54 6.71
C HIS A 389 8.41 16.77 7.79
N SER A 390 7.12 16.67 7.42
CA SER A 390 6.00 16.92 8.34
C SER A 390 5.97 15.91 9.50
N GLY A 391 6.38 14.66 9.28
CA GLY A 391 6.47 13.67 10.35
C GLY A 391 7.47 14.05 11.42
N MET A 392 8.69 14.44 11.05
CA MET A 392 9.69 14.91 12.02
C MET A 392 9.25 16.19 12.74
N THR A 393 8.67 17.13 12.00
CA THR A 393 8.16 18.39 12.57
C THR A 393 7.11 18.14 13.64
N GLU A 394 6.17 17.23 13.36
CA GLU A 394 5.10 16.84 14.29
C GLU A 394 5.67 16.06 15.50
N ALA A 395 6.62 15.15 15.27
CA ALA A 395 7.27 14.38 16.33
C ALA A 395 7.98 15.26 17.37
N ASN A 396 8.50 16.43 16.98
CA ASN A 396 9.09 17.38 17.92
C ASN A 396 8.10 17.89 18.97
N GLY A 397 6.84 18.08 18.60
CA GLY A 397 5.77 18.51 19.52
C GLY A 397 5.31 17.36 20.42
N GLN A 398 5.21 16.16 19.86
CA GLN A 398 4.58 15.01 20.50
C GLN A 398 5.56 14.17 21.35
N VAL A 399 6.76 13.90 20.84
CA VAL A 399 7.78 13.08 21.51
C VAL A 399 8.82 13.94 22.22
N GLY A 400 9.10 15.15 21.70
CA GLY A 400 10.24 15.94 22.15
C GLY A 400 10.23 16.34 23.63
N HIS A 401 9.06 16.39 24.26
CA HIS A 401 8.93 16.68 25.70
C HIS A 401 8.98 15.42 26.59
N LEU A 402 8.85 14.23 26.00
CA LEU A 402 8.72 12.94 26.70
C LEU A 402 10.07 12.25 26.98
N LEU A 403 11.18 12.82 26.53
CA LEU A 403 12.50 12.20 26.59
C LEU A 403 13.52 13.06 27.36
N PRO A 404 13.39 13.16 28.70
CA PRO A 404 14.28 14.01 29.50
C PRO A 404 15.74 13.53 29.56
N SER A 405 15.99 12.22 29.37
CA SER A 405 17.33 11.63 29.44
C SER A 405 18.04 11.50 28.09
N LEU A 406 17.39 11.93 27.00
CA LEU A 406 17.92 11.75 25.65
C LEU A 406 19.22 12.53 25.47
N LYS A 407 20.27 11.84 25.03
CA LYS A 407 21.60 12.41 24.77
C LYS A 407 22.03 12.25 23.33
N TYR A 408 21.60 11.18 22.67
CA TYR A 408 22.05 10.84 21.32
C TYR A 408 20.91 10.37 20.44
N VAL A 409 20.97 10.75 19.17
CA VAL A 409 20.06 10.26 18.13
C VAL A 409 20.89 9.65 17.02
N VAL A 410 20.60 8.40 16.65
CA VAL A 410 21.22 7.73 15.51
C VAL A 410 20.23 7.77 14.36
N VAL A 411 20.53 8.60 13.36
CA VAL A 411 19.72 8.76 12.14
C VAL A 411 20.25 7.84 11.05
N GLY A 412 19.36 6.99 10.53
CA GLY A 412 19.65 5.98 9.52
C GLY A 412 19.51 6.55 8.12
N GLU A 413 20.60 6.56 7.35
CA GLU A 413 20.58 6.93 5.93
C GLU A 413 21.64 6.12 5.16
N PRO A 414 21.52 5.93 3.83
CA PRO A 414 22.45 5.14 3.04
C PRO A 414 23.80 5.88 2.81
N THR A 415 24.60 5.91 3.87
CA THR A 415 25.85 6.68 3.97
C THR A 415 27.10 5.94 3.46
N ALA A 416 26.93 4.82 2.77
CA ALA A 416 27.99 3.89 2.37
C ALA A 416 28.84 3.40 3.57
N GLY A 417 28.23 3.29 4.75
CA GLY A 417 28.91 2.88 5.98
C GLY A 417 29.87 3.91 6.56
N LYS A 418 29.69 5.20 6.22
CA LYS A 418 30.47 6.32 6.78
C LYS A 418 29.63 7.08 7.80
N VAL A 419 30.26 7.52 8.88
CA VAL A 419 29.65 8.46 9.83
C VAL A 419 29.79 9.87 9.28
N MET A 420 28.69 10.59 9.12
CA MET A 420 28.73 11.91 8.51
C MET A 420 29.13 12.99 9.52
N VAL A 421 30.14 13.78 9.17
CA VAL A 421 30.60 14.92 9.99
C VAL A 421 29.92 16.23 9.61
N ASN A 422 29.30 16.27 8.43
CA ASN A 422 28.59 17.44 7.92
C ASN A 422 27.47 17.01 6.98
N GLN A 423 26.44 17.84 6.87
CA GLN A 423 25.32 17.68 5.93
C GLN A 423 25.06 19.01 5.22
N LYS A 424 24.88 18.98 3.88
CA LYS A 424 24.44 20.15 3.12
C LYS A 424 23.00 20.52 3.49
N GLY A 425 22.71 21.82 3.48
CA GLY A 425 21.33 22.30 3.58
C GLY A 425 20.59 22.16 2.25
N VAL A 426 19.32 22.53 2.24
CA VAL A 426 18.49 22.58 1.04
C VAL A 426 17.75 23.91 0.95
N VAL A 427 17.59 24.42 -0.27
CA VAL A 427 16.63 25.49 -0.56
C VAL A 427 15.86 25.13 -1.81
N LYS A 428 14.54 25.05 -1.70
CA LYS A 428 13.64 24.80 -2.83
C LYS A 428 12.89 26.08 -3.15
N ILE A 429 13.10 26.62 -4.34
CA ILE A 429 12.49 27.88 -4.77
C ILE A 429 11.67 27.63 -6.03
N ARG A 430 10.49 28.25 -6.09
CA ARG A 430 9.67 28.31 -7.29
C ARG A 430 9.67 29.72 -7.84
N LEU A 431 10.00 29.83 -9.12
CA LEU A 431 9.94 31.09 -9.85
C LEU A 431 8.72 31.09 -10.77
N THR A 432 7.94 32.17 -10.76
CA THR A 432 6.78 32.36 -11.63
C THR A 432 6.90 33.67 -12.39
N ALA A 433 7.07 33.57 -13.71
CA ALA A 433 7.07 34.73 -14.61
C ALA A 433 5.64 35.00 -15.12
N LYS A 434 5.23 36.28 -15.09
CA LYS A 434 3.94 36.78 -15.62
C LYS A 434 4.21 37.76 -16.75
N GLY A 435 3.99 37.30 -17.98
CA GLY A 435 4.16 38.05 -19.22
C GLY A 435 2.85 38.63 -19.74
N VAL A 436 2.89 39.11 -20.98
CA VAL A 436 1.73 39.66 -21.70
C VAL A 436 1.62 38.92 -23.03
N ALA A 437 0.53 38.18 -23.22
CA ALA A 437 0.29 37.46 -24.46
C ALA A 437 0.15 38.43 -25.64
N ALA A 438 0.77 38.09 -26.75
CA ALA A 438 0.60 38.75 -28.04
C ALA A 438 0.88 37.76 -29.16
N HIS A 439 0.41 38.05 -30.37
CA HIS A 439 0.79 37.27 -31.54
C HIS A 439 2.32 37.35 -31.72
N SER A 440 2.99 36.21 -31.83
CA SER A 440 4.46 36.10 -31.89
C SER A 440 5.11 36.96 -33.00
N GLY A 441 4.39 37.18 -34.10
CA GLY A 441 4.80 38.09 -35.18
C GLY A 441 4.85 39.59 -34.83
N TYR A 442 4.31 40.00 -33.67
CA TYR A 442 4.32 41.39 -33.20
C TYR A 442 4.88 41.46 -31.76
N PRO A 443 6.17 41.13 -31.55
CA PRO A 443 6.72 40.95 -30.22
C PRO A 443 6.72 42.21 -29.35
N HIS A 444 6.64 43.40 -29.95
CA HIS A 444 6.57 44.68 -29.24
C HIS A 444 5.22 44.93 -28.54
N LEU A 445 4.19 44.12 -28.83
CA LEU A 445 2.86 44.23 -28.21
C LEU A 445 2.69 43.39 -26.94
N GLY A 446 3.69 42.60 -26.57
CA GLY A 446 3.64 41.74 -25.40
C GLY A 446 5.02 41.43 -24.82
N GLN A 447 5.07 40.51 -23.87
CA GLN A 447 6.28 40.10 -23.19
C GLN A 447 6.21 38.60 -22.90
N SER A 448 7.19 37.85 -23.38
CA SER A 448 7.22 36.39 -23.17
C SER A 448 7.71 36.06 -21.76
N ALA A 449 6.84 35.44 -20.96
CA ALA A 449 7.18 34.89 -19.65
C ALA A 449 8.26 33.80 -19.76
N ILE A 450 8.24 32.98 -20.81
CA ILE A 450 9.25 31.94 -21.05
C ILE A 450 10.61 32.58 -21.29
N HIS A 451 10.72 33.56 -22.19
CA HIS A 451 12.03 34.19 -22.49
C HIS A 451 12.62 34.86 -21.24
N THR A 452 11.78 35.55 -20.48
CA THR A 452 12.20 36.18 -19.21
C THR A 452 12.70 35.15 -18.22
N LEU A 453 11.97 34.04 -18.05
CA LEU A 453 12.36 33.02 -17.08
C LEU A 453 13.62 32.27 -17.52
N VAL A 454 13.80 32.01 -18.82
CA VAL A 454 15.04 31.43 -19.36
C VAL A 454 16.25 32.30 -19.06
N ASP A 455 16.15 33.63 -19.19
CA ASP A 455 17.22 34.57 -18.82
C ASP A 455 17.57 34.49 -17.33
N VAL A 456 16.56 34.59 -16.46
CA VAL A 456 16.76 34.50 -15.00
C VAL A 456 17.37 33.16 -14.61
N LEU A 457 16.87 32.05 -15.15
CA LEU A 457 17.39 30.72 -14.89
C LEU A 457 18.84 30.55 -15.35
N GLN A 458 19.18 31.11 -16.51
CA GLN A 458 20.57 31.11 -16.99
C GLN A 458 21.49 31.85 -16.01
N ARG A 459 21.06 33.02 -15.51
CA ARG A 459 21.81 33.80 -14.52
C ARG A 459 21.93 33.08 -13.18
N VAL A 460 20.90 32.36 -12.75
CA VAL A 460 20.95 31.51 -11.55
C VAL A 460 21.97 30.39 -11.70
N VAL A 461 21.99 29.69 -12.83
CA VAL A 461 22.91 28.55 -13.05
C VAL A 461 24.37 29.00 -13.21
N THR A 462 24.62 30.19 -13.77
CA THR A 462 25.98 30.73 -13.94
C THR A 462 26.45 31.61 -12.78
N TYR A 463 25.60 31.85 -11.78
CA TYR A 463 26.00 32.61 -10.59
C TYR A 463 27.13 31.87 -9.85
N PRO A 464 28.17 32.59 -9.37
CA PRO A 464 29.26 32.00 -8.61
C PRO A 464 28.78 31.66 -7.19
N TRP A 465 28.04 30.56 -7.07
CA TRP A 465 27.54 30.05 -5.79
C TRP A 465 28.68 29.74 -4.82
N PRO A 466 28.45 29.89 -3.51
CA PRO A 466 29.46 29.71 -2.47
C PRO A 466 29.98 28.26 -2.41
N THR A 467 31.24 28.12 -2.06
CA THR A 467 31.93 26.84 -1.81
C THR A 467 32.48 26.84 -0.39
N ASP A 468 32.31 25.71 0.30
CA ASP A 468 32.89 25.47 1.62
C ASP A 468 34.01 24.42 1.56
N ALA A 469 34.99 24.53 2.45
CA ALA A 469 36.17 23.66 2.44
C ALA A 469 35.85 22.19 2.76
N VAL A 470 34.74 21.91 3.45
CA VAL A 470 34.32 20.56 3.86
C VAL A 470 33.09 20.11 3.08
N LEU A 471 32.07 20.97 2.97
CA LEU A 471 30.83 20.67 2.28
C LEU A 471 30.95 20.73 0.75
N GLY A 472 31.99 21.36 0.21
CA GLY A 472 32.18 21.53 -1.24
C GLY A 472 31.30 22.65 -1.80
N ASP A 473 30.91 22.52 -3.07
CA ASP A 473 30.18 23.55 -3.80
C ASP A 473 28.69 23.61 -3.42
N THR A 474 28.07 24.79 -3.49
CA THR A 474 26.62 24.90 -3.51
C THR A 474 26.11 24.57 -4.91
N ASP A 475 25.32 23.51 -5.02
CA ASP A 475 24.81 23.00 -6.30
C ASP A 475 23.38 23.51 -6.53
N VAL A 476 23.05 23.88 -7.77
CA VAL A 476 21.68 24.24 -8.18
C VAL A 476 21.18 23.30 -9.28
N ASN A 477 19.95 22.82 -9.13
CA ASN A 477 19.25 22.03 -10.13
C ASN A 477 17.91 22.68 -10.50
N ILE A 478 17.68 22.94 -11.79
CA ILE A 478 16.36 23.33 -12.32
C ILE A 478 15.58 22.04 -12.57
N GLY A 479 14.86 21.58 -11.55
CA GLY A 479 14.20 20.27 -11.61
C GLY A 479 12.94 20.23 -12.47
N ARG A 480 12.23 21.36 -12.66
CA ARG A 480 11.02 21.45 -13.49
C ARG A 480 10.88 22.83 -14.12
N ILE A 481 10.40 22.88 -15.37
CA ILE A 481 10.00 24.11 -16.07
C ILE A 481 8.75 23.84 -16.92
N GLU A 482 7.78 24.76 -16.89
CA GLU A 482 6.53 24.66 -17.64
C GLU A 482 6.01 26.06 -18.00
N GLY A 483 5.50 26.27 -19.22
CA GLY A 483 4.91 27.53 -19.61
C GLY A 483 4.52 27.60 -21.08
N GLY A 484 3.73 28.61 -21.42
CA GLY A 484 3.20 28.84 -22.77
C GLY A 484 1.81 28.25 -22.99
N GLN A 485 1.06 28.87 -23.91
CA GLN A 485 -0.32 28.52 -24.23
C GLN A 485 -0.55 28.18 -25.71
N ALA A 486 0.35 28.60 -26.61
CA ALA A 486 0.31 28.29 -28.04
C ALA A 486 1.64 28.63 -28.72
N ASP A 487 2.00 27.89 -29.77
CA ASP A 487 3.27 28.06 -30.51
C ASP A 487 3.41 29.44 -31.16
N ASN A 488 2.30 30.04 -31.57
CA ASN A 488 2.27 31.32 -32.28
C ASN A 488 1.96 32.52 -31.35
N ALA A 489 2.01 32.35 -30.03
CA ALA A 489 1.75 33.40 -29.05
C ALA A 489 2.95 33.59 -28.10
N LEU A 490 3.19 34.83 -27.68
CA LEU A 490 4.08 35.10 -26.55
C LEU A 490 3.47 34.51 -25.27
N ALA A 491 4.28 33.81 -24.49
CA ALA A 491 3.81 33.14 -23.29
C ALA A 491 3.38 34.15 -22.21
N GLU A 492 2.16 34.06 -21.71
CA GLU A 492 1.69 34.90 -20.60
C GLU A 492 2.16 34.40 -19.23
N ARG A 493 2.52 33.12 -19.12
CA ARG A 493 2.96 32.52 -17.86
C ARG A 493 4.01 31.43 -18.09
N CYS A 494 5.00 31.40 -17.23
CA CYS A 494 5.97 30.32 -17.13
C CYS A 494 6.39 30.14 -15.66
N ARG A 495 6.63 28.89 -15.25
CA ARG A 495 7.04 28.54 -13.89
C ARG A 495 8.20 27.57 -13.93
N ALA A 496 9.16 27.75 -13.03
CA ALA A 496 10.26 26.83 -12.81
C ALA A 496 10.41 26.51 -11.32
N THR A 497 10.86 25.30 -11.00
CA THR A 497 11.18 24.90 -9.62
C THR A 497 12.65 24.49 -9.56
N LEU A 498 13.38 25.15 -8.66
CA LEU A 498 14.81 24.99 -8.43
C LEU A 498 15.04 24.32 -7.08
N MET A 499 16.07 23.49 -7.02
CA MET A 499 16.56 22.88 -5.79
C MET A 499 18.04 23.22 -5.64
N PHE A 500 18.40 23.85 -4.53
CA PHE A 500 19.77 24.13 -4.13
C PHE A 500 20.21 23.14 -3.05
N ARG A 501 21.42 22.60 -3.17
CA ARG A 501 22.13 21.94 -2.07
C ARG A 501 23.14 22.95 -1.54
N VAL A 502 22.85 23.53 -0.38
CA VAL A 502 23.56 24.72 0.11
C VAL A 502 24.65 24.36 1.10
N THR A 503 25.74 25.12 1.08
CA THR A 503 26.90 24.95 1.98
C THR A 503 27.09 26.09 2.97
N GLU A 504 26.29 27.14 2.85
CA GLU A 504 26.21 28.27 3.78
C GLU A 504 24.74 28.64 4.06
N SER A 505 24.52 29.83 4.63
CA SER A 505 23.18 30.26 5.03
C SER A 505 22.16 30.20 3.89
N SER A 506 21.05 29.51 4.12
CA SER A 506 19.93 29.42 3.19
C SER A 506 19.37 30.81 2.80
N ALA A 507 19.41 31.78 3.72
CA ALA A 507 18.95 33.14 3.50
C ALA A 507 19.73 33.85 2.39
N ARG A 508 21.06 33.65 2.32
CA ARG A 508 21.91 34.29 1.31
C ARG A 508 21.56 33.80 -0.10
N ILE A 509 21.25 32.52 -0.26
CA ILE A 509 20.82 31.96 -1.55
C ILE A 509 19.48 32.56 -1.99
N ILE A 510 18.55 32.69 -1.06
CA ILE A 510 17.22 33.28 -1.30
C ILE A 510 17.37 34.74 -1.72
N GLU A 511 18.15 35.54 -1.00
CA GLU A 511 18.41 36.95 -1.29
C GLU A 511 19.00 37.15 -2.71
N VAL A 512 19.98 36.31 -3.10
CA VAL A 512 20.57 36.36 -4.43
C VAL A 512 19.53 36.02 -5.51
N VAL A 513 18.73 34.97 -5.31
CA VAL A 513 17.70 34.58 -6.28
C VAL A 513 16.63 35.66 -6.40
N GLU A 514 16.21 36.27 -5.29
CA GLU A 514 15.27 37.40 -5.28
C GLU A 514 15.83 38.61 -6.03
N ASP A 515 17.12 38.95 -5.85
CA ASP A 515 17.78 40.02 -6.60
C ASP A 515 17.85 39.69 -8.11
N LEU A 516 18.17 38.45 -8.48
CA LEU A 516 18.17 38.02 -9.88
C LEU A 516 16.77 38.13 -10.52
N CYS A 517 15.71 37.80 -9.77
CA CYS A 517 14.33 37.98 -10.22
C CYS A 517 13.91 39.45 -10.31
N ALA A 518 14.29 40.28 -9.33
CA ALA A 518 13.99 41.71 -9.32
C ALA A 518 14.65 42.45 -10.50
N ASN A 519 15.82 41.97 -10.93
CA ASN A 519 16.56 42.49 -12.09
C ASN A 519 16.26 41.73 -13.39
N ALA A 520 15.13 41.02 -13.50
CA ALA A 520 14.72 40.36 -14.72
C ALA A 520 14.40 41.38 -15.84
N ILE A 521 14.77 41.04 -17.08
CA ILE A 521 14.46 41.87 -18.25
C ILE A 521 13.20 41.34 -18.92
N GLY A 522 12.14 42.17 -18.97
CA GLY A 522 10.88 41.82 -19.61
C GLY A 522 9.75 41.63 -18.60
N ALA A 523 9.24 40.42 -18.49
CA ALA A 523 8.12 40.08 -17.62
C ALA A 523 8.51 40.18 -16.13
N SER A 524 7.52 40.40 -15.26
CA SER A 524 7.73 40.29 -13.81
C SER A 524 7.98 38.83 -13.42
N VAL A 525 8.90 38.59 -12.48
CA VAL A 525 9.19 37.26 -11.94
C VAL A 525 9.06 37.27 -10.42
N GLU A 526 8.18 36.42 -9.90
CA GLU A 526 7.97 36.22 -8.47
C GLU A 526 8.76 34.98 -7.99
N SER A 527 9.40 35.09 -6.83
CA SER A 527 10.08 33.99 -6.13
C SER A 527 9.23 33.53 -4.94
N GLU A 528 9.06 32.22 -4.80
CA GLU A 528 8.36 31.57 -3.69
C GLU A 528 9.28 30.50 -3.08
N VAL A 529 9.68 30.68 -1.82
CA VAL A 529 10.46 29.66 -1.08
C VAL A 529 9.50 28.55 -0.62
N ILE A 530 9.73 27.34 -1.11
CA ILE A 530 8.89 26.17 -0.83
C ILE A 530 9.37 25.43 0.42
N THR A 531 10.69 25.20 0.52
CA THR A 531 11.30 24.66 1.73
C THR A 531 12.73 25.18 1.85
N ARG A 532 13.23 25.28 3.08
CA ARG A 532 14.63 25.63 3.34
C ARG A 532 15.11 25.05 4.65
N ASN A 533 16.39 24.70 4.70
CA ASN A 533 17.10 24.49 5.95
C ASN A 533 18.60 24.79 5.80
N GLU A 534 19.25 24.92 6.94
CA GLU A 534 20.67 25.25 7.03
C GLU A 534 21.53 23.98 6.92
N PRO A 535 22.79 24.11 6.45
CA PRO A 535 23.78 23.05 6.60
C PRO A 535 23.97 22.66 8.07
N VAL A 536 24.20 21.38 8.34
CA VAL A 536 24.38 20.86 9.70
C VAL A 536 25.83 20.49 9.94
N ASP A 537 26.43 21.07 10.99
CA ASP A 537 27.76 20.70 11.48
C ASP A 537 27.66 19.60 12.54
N MET A 538 28.22 18.44 12.23
CA MET A 538 28.26 17.26 13.08
C MET A 538 29.70 16.85 13.41
N ARG A 539 30.71 17.72 13.28
CA ARG A 539 32.12 17.34 13.52
C ARG A 539 32.39 16.76 14.91
N TYR A 540 31.54 17.08 15.89
CA TYR A 540 31.58 16.47 17.22
C TYR A 540 31.47 14.94 17.20
N VAL A 541 30.90 14.32 16.16
CA VAL A 541 30.79 12.84 16.07
C VAL A 541 32.14 12.16 15.98
N GLN A 542 33.19 12.86 15.54
CA GLN A 542 34.54 12.32 15.48
C GLN A 542 35.09 11.98 16.88
N GLU A 543 34.59 12.65 17.92
CA GLU A 543 34.95 12.36 19.30
C GLU A 543 34.11 11.21 19.88
N LEU A 544 32.89 11.02 19.38
CA LEU A 544 31.90 10.09 19.93
C LEU A 544 31.95 8.70 19.32
N VAL A 545 32.23 8.60 18.02
CA VAL A 545 32.18 7.35 17.26
C VAL A 545 33.57 7.01 16.73
N LYS A 546 34.05 5.81 17.03
CA LYS A 546 35.33 5.26 16.62
C LYS A 546 35.14 4.01 15.78
N GLY A 547 36.10 3.70 14.92
CA GLY A 547 36.10 2.47 14.11
C GLY A 547 35.38 2.58 12.76
N TYR A 548 34.82 3.75 12.42
CA TYR A 548 34.12 3.98 11.16
C TYR A 548 34.81 5.07 10.34
N PRO A 549 34.78 4.98 8.99
CA PRO A 549 35.20 6.08 8.13
C PRO A 549 34.25 7.26 8.28
N PHE A 550 34.77 8.48 8.10
CA PHE A 550 33.97 9.70 8.12
C PHE A 550 33.64 10.18 6.70
N GLY A 551 32.50 10.83 6.54
CA GLY A 551 32.04 11.37 5.26
C GLY A 551 31.28 12.68 5.41
N VAL A 552 30.84 13.21 4.27
CA VAL A 552 29.98 14.39 4.19
C VAL A 552 28.72 14.01 3.42
N ALA A 553 27.56 14.32 4.00
CA ALA A 553 26.27 14.11 3.36
C ALA A 553 25.98 15.28 2.41
N ALA A 554 25.98 15.01 1.11
CA ALA A 554 25.62 15.99 0.08
C ALA A 554 24.09 16.15 -0.10
N PHE A 555 23.30 15.38 0.66
CA PHE A 555 21.86 15.36 0.67
C PHE A 555 21.33 15.89 2.00
N ASN A 556 20.03 16.23 2.02
CA ASN A 556 19.35 16.66 3.23
C ASN A 556 18.71 15.45 3.93
N THR A 557 18.54 15.54 5.24
CA THR A 557 17.82 14.57 6.07
C THR A 557 16.91 15.29 7.07
N ASP A 558 16.15 14.53 7.85
CA ASP A 558 15.37 15.03 8.98
C ASP A 558 16.19 15.66 10.12
N ILE A 559 17.52 15.47 10.17
CA ILE A 559 18.37 16.09 11.21
C ILE A 559 18.17 17.61 11.28
N SER A 560 17.99 18.25 10.12
CA SER A 560 17.76 19.69 10.00
C SER A 560 16.41 20.16 10.56
N PHE A 561 15.48 19.24 10.80
CA PHE A 561 14.15 19.51 11.35
C PHE A 561 14.02 18.99 12.78
N PHE A 562 15.07 18.36 13.32
CA PHE A 562 15.03 17.70 14.62
C PHE A 562 15.25 18.71 15.76
N ALA A 563 14.18 19.22 16.37
CA ALA A 563 14.27 20.21 17.45
C ALA A 563 14.94 19.66 18.73
N LEU A 564 14.99 18.34 18.92
CA LEU A 564 15.73 17.71 20.02
C LEU A 564 17.25 17.88 19.90
N THR A 565 17.76 18.01 18.67
CA THR A 565 19.20 18.17 18.39
C THR A 565 19.56 19.65 18.20
N LEU A 566 18.63 20.44 17.67
CA LEU A 566 18.78 21.87 17.39
C LEU A 566 18.49 22.72 18.65
N GLU A 567 19.55 22.99 19.42
CA GLU A 567 19.69 23.98 20.52
C GLU A 567 18.73 23.88 21.72
N ARG A 568 17.53 23.31 21.60
CA ARG A 568 16.51 23.33 22.65
C ARG A 568 16.73 22.30 23.75
N ARG A 569 17.37 21.15 23.46
CA ARG A 569 17.62 20.07 24.44
C ARG A 569 19.01 19.41 24.41
N GLY A 570 19.85 19.73 23.42
CA GLY A 570 21.27 19.38 23.43
C GLY A 570 21.62 17.91 23.11
N ALA A 571 20.68 17.13 22.56
CA ALA A 571 21.01 15.79 22.07
C ALA A 571 21.92 15.87 20.83
N LYS A 572 22.87 14.95 20.70
CA LYS A 572 23.82 14.90 19.59
C LYS A 572 23.36 13.90 18.54
N ALA A 573 23.21 14.36 17.29
CA ALA A 573 22.82 13.51 16.17
C ALA A 573 24.05 12.82 15.55
N VAL A 574 23.87 11.58 15.11
CA VAL A 574 24.84 10.84 14.31
C VAL A 574 24.13 10.25 13.12
N LEU A 575 24.63 10.54 11.92
CA LEU A 575 24.07 10.07 10.66
C LEU A 575 24.92 8.91 10.13
N PHE A 576 24.30 7.72 10.02
CA PHE A 576 24.99 6.50 9.63
C PHE A 576 24.02 5.43 9.08
N GLY A 577 24.49 4.64 8.12
CA GLY A 577 23.81 3.46 7.60
C GLY A 577 24.56 2.83 6.43
N LEU A 578 24.33 1.54 6.19
CA LEU A 578 24.87 0.83 5.01
C LEU A 578 23.98 1.07 3.78
N GLY A 579 24.43 0.63 2.61
CA GLY A 579 23.86 1.08 1.33
C GLY A 579 24.39 2.47 0.95
N ASP A 580 24.19 2.87 -0.31
CA ASP A 580 24.74 4.12 -0.86
C ASP A 580 23.60 4.97 -1.42
N ILE A 581 23.55 6.26 -1.03
CA ILE A 581 22.57 7.22 -1.53
C ILE A 581 22.61 7.35 -3.06
N CYS A 582 23.74 7.02 -3.69
CA CYS A 582 23.87 6.97 -5.14
C CYS A 582 22.96 5.91 -5.78
N ASP A 583 22.48 4.92 -5.01
CA ASP A 583 21.56 3.88 -5.48
C ASP A 583 20.10 4.15 -5.10
N ALA A 584 19.82 5.20 -4.33
CA ALA A 584 18.47 5.63 -3.98
C ALA A 584 17.71 6.23 -5.18
N HIS A 585 16.39 6.33 -5.05
CA HIS A 585 15.47 7.04 -5.96
C HIS A 585 15.49 6.59 -7.42
N CYS A 586 15.95 5.37 -7.69
CA CYS A 586 16.01 4.81 -9.04
C CYS A 586 15.56 3.35 -9.06
N GLU A 587 15.34 2.79 -10.25
CA GLU A 587 14.90 1.40 -10.43
C GLU A 587 15.93 0.39 -9.91
N ARG A 588 17.21 0.79 -9.84
CA ARG A 588 18.27 -0.12 -9.41
C ARG A 588 18.39 -0.25 -7.89
N GLU A 589 17.63 0.49 -7.09
CA GLU A 589 17.82 0.58 -5.63
C GLU A 589 18.05 -0.78 -4.96
N TYR A 590 19.09 -0.86 -4.14
CA TYR A 590 19.48 -2.08 -3.44
C TYR A 590 20.35 -1.82 -2.21
N ILE A 591 20.38 -2.82 -1.33
CA ILE A 591 21.44 -3.04 -0.34
C ILE A 591 22.01 -4.45 -0.54
N TYR A 592 23.30 -4.66 -0.23
CA TYR A 592 23.82 -6.02 -0.27
C TYR A 592 23.29 -6.85 0.90
N VAL A 593 22.87 -8.09 0.62
CA VAL A 593 22.36 -9.01 1.64
C VAL A 593 23.41 -9.25 2.74
N GLU A 594 24.69 -9.35 2.36
CA GLU A 594 25.77 -9.58 3.33
C GLU A 594 26.08 -8.35 4.20
N ASP A 595 25.49 -7.20 3.90
CA ASP A 595 25.63 -5.99 4.69
C ASP A 595 24.53 -5.86 5.76
N LEU A 596 23.39 -6.55 5.63
CA LEU A 596 22.31 -6.46 6.63
C LEU A 596 22.78 -6.85 8.06
N PRO A 597 23.47 -7.98 8.28
CA PRO A 597 23.98 -8.31 9.62
C PRO A 597 25.06 -7.33 10.10
N LYS A 598 25.84 -6.75 9.18
CA LYS A 598 26.84 -5.72 9.53
C LYS A 598 26.17 -4.42 9.93
N CYS A 599 25.05 -4.09 9.31
CA CYS A 599 24.26 -2.91 9.65
C CYS A 599 23.70 -3.02 11.07
N VAL A 600 23.14 -4.19 11.42
CA VAL A 600 22.70 -4.51 12.79
C VAL A 600 23.86 -4.34 13.78
N ALA A 601 25.00 -4.99 13.52
CA ALA A 601 26.17 -4.92 14.39
C ALA A 601 26.69 -3.49 14.57
N ALA A 602 26.66 -2.68 13.51
CA ALA A 602 27.10 -1.29 13.56
C ALA A 602 26.18 -0.41 14.41
N TYR A 603 24.85 -0.56 14.29
CA TYR A 603 23.91 0.17 15.14
C TYR A 603 24.05 -0.21 16.62
N GLU A 604 24.28 -1.50 16.92
CA GLU A 604 24.58 -1.94 18.29
C GLU A 604 25.87 -1.32 18.84
N ASP A 605 26.92 -1.35 18.04
CA ASP A 605 28.25 -0.85 18.42
C ASP A 605 28.20 0.67 18.66
N ILE A 606 27.61 1.45 17.75
CA ILE A 606 27.45 2.89 17.91
C ILE A 606 26.66 3.22 19.19
N ALA A 607 25.56 2.51 19.46
CA ALA A 607 24.79 2.72 20.67
C ALA A 607 25.60 2.38 21.94
N LYS A 608 26.38 1.29 21.95
CA LYS A 608 27.26 0.92 23.07
C LYS A 608 28.35 1.97 23.32
N GLN A 609 28.95 2.52 22.25
CA GLN A 609 29.93 3.61 22.37
C GLN A 609 29.32 4.84 23.07
N PHE A 610 28.08 5.21 22.75
CA PHE A 610 27.38 6.32 23.42
C PHE A 610 27.04 6.05 24.87
N LEU A 611 26.68 4.80 25.19
CA LEU A 611 26.42 4.35 26.55
C LEU A 611 27.71 4.11 27.35
N LYS A 612 28.88 4.30 26.74
CA LYS A 612 30.24 4.15 27.31
C LYS A 612 30.50 2.73 27.85
N MET A 613 30.15 1.73 27.05
CA MET A 613 30.34 0.31 27.37
C MET A 613 31.36 -0.38 26.49
#